data_AF-X0REZ1-F1
#
_entry.id   AF-X0REZ1-F1
#
_cell.length_a   1.000
_cell.length_b   1.000
_cell.length_c   1.000
_cell.angle_alpha   90.00
_cell.angle_beta   90.00
_cell.angle_gamma   90.00
#
_symmetry.space_group_name_H-M   'P 1'
#
loop_
_entity.id
_entity.type
_entity.pdbx_description
1 polymer ?
#
loop_
_entity_poly.entity_id
_entity_poly.type
_entity_poly.pdbx_seq_one_letter_code
_entity_poly.pdbx_strand_id
1 'polypeptide(L)'
;MSDDSVIFTGDVPDEELPLYYAVCDIYATATLWEGFDLPVAEAQACGKPVVAFDIGPYKEIINKEGVLVYAGDVKQLADRALSIMRRLSPSRINLRC
;
A
#
# COMPACT_ATOMS: atom_id res chain seq x y z
N MET A 1 10.75 16.99 11.02
CA MET A 1 11.69 16.17 10.24
C MET A 1 11.47 14.73 10.64
N SER A 2 11.32 13.83 9.68
CA SER A 2 11.23 12.39 9.97
C SER A 2 12.59 11.87 10.46
N ASP A 3 12.61 10.78 11.23
CA ASP A 3 13.86 10.08 11.54
C ASP A 3 14.27 9.16 10.37
N ASP A 4 15.31 8.34 10.58
CA ASP A 4 15.88 7.41 9.59
C ASP A 4 14.91 6.28 9.13
N SER A 5 13.71 6.18 9.70
CA SER A 5 12.66 5.22 9.33
C SER A 5 11.82 5.64 8.12
N VAL A 6 12.02 6.85 7.60
CA VAL A 6 11.29 7.36 6.43
C VAL A 6 12.27 7.74 5.33
N ILE A 7 12.12 7.11 4.17
CA ILE A 7 12.89 7.43 2.96
C ILE A 7 11.95 8.18 2.00
N PHE A 8 12.27 9.44 1.71
CA PHE A 8 11.64 10.19 0.63
C PHE A 8 12.43 9.96 -0.65
N THR A 9 11.92 9.13 -1.55
CA THR A 9 12.61 8.72 -2.78
C THR A 9 12.71 9.83 -3.82
N GLY A 10 11.81 10.82 -3.76
CA GLY A 10 11.57 11.72 -4.87
C GLY A 10 10.95 10.97 -6.05
N ASP A 11 11.24 11.44 -7.27
CA ASP A 11 10.80 10.76 -8.49
C ASP A 11 11.58 9.46 -8.68
N VAL A 12 10.86 8.35 -8.82
CA VAL A 12 11.43 7.03 -9.10
C VAL A 12 11.18 6.71 -10.58
N PRO A 13 12.20 6.31 -11.36
CA PRO A 13 12.02 5.90 -12.74
C PRO A 13 11.05 4.71 -12.87
N ASP A 14 10.26 4.69 -13.95
CA ASP A 14 9.26 3.64 -14.19
C ASP A 14 9.88 2.23 -14.20
N GLU A 15 11.14 2.10 -14.65
CA GLU A 15 11.87 0.83 -14.68
C GLU A 15 12.22 0.30 -13.28
N GLU A 16 12.27 1.18 -12.28
CA GLU A 16 12.60 0.85 -10.89
C GLU A 16 11.36 0.61 -10.03
N LEU A 17 10.19 1.16 -10.39
CA LEU A 17 8.94 0.98 -9.64
C LEU A 17 8.62 -0.49 -9.30
N PRO A 18 8.82 -1.49 -10.19
CA PRO A 18 8.61 -2.89 -9.86
C PRO A 18 9.45 -3.37 -8.68
N LEU A 19 10.66 -2.84 -8.50
CA LEU A 19 11.53 -3.18 -7.36
C LEU A 19 10.95 -2.68 -6.05
N TYR A 20 10.40 -1.46 -6.03
CA TYR A 20 9.76 -0.89 -4.85
C TYR A 20 8.54 -1.71 -4.42
N TYR A 21 7.69 -2.08 -5.37
CA TYR A 21 6.57 -2.98 -5.08
C TYR A 21 7.08 -4.35 -4.63
N ALA A 22 8.12 -4.91 -5.26
CA ALA A 22 8.65 -6.22 -4.90
C ALA A 22 9.17 -6.28 -3.46
N VAL A 23 9.81 -5.21 -2.97
CA VAL A 23 10.40 -5.17 -1.62
C VAL A 23 9.44 -4.66 -0.54
N CYS A 24 8.30 -4.05 -0.89
CA CYS A 24 7.34 -3.60 0.11
C CYS A 24 6.54 -4.78 0.71
N ASP A 25 6.20 -4.66 1.99
CA ASP A 25 5.28 -5.59 2.68
C ASP A 25 3.81 -5.19 2.49
N ILE A 26 3.56 -3.89 2.41
CA ILE A 26 2.23 -3.27 2.27
C ILE A 26 2.33 -2.05 1.36
N TYR A 27 1.24 -1.73 0.65
CA TYR A 27 1.05 -0.44 -0.02
C TYR A 27 -0.04 0.34 0.71
N ALA A 28 0.20 1.61 1.03
CA ALA A 28 -0.75 2.46 1.73
C ALA A 28 -0.95 3.78 0.99
N THR A 29 -2.20 4.16 0.73
CA THR A 29 -2.56 5.43 0.11
C THR A 29 -3.63 6.16 0.94
N ALA A 30 -3.46 7.47 1.08
CA ALA A 30 -4.36 8.35 1.79
C ALA A 30 -5.01 9.38 0.85
N THR A 31 -5.11 9.07 -0.45
CA THR A 31 -5.75 9.97 -1.41
C THR A 31 -7.25 10.10 -1.13
N LEU A 32 -7.76 11.30 -1.37
CA LEU A 32 -9.18 11.64 -1.22
C LEU A 32 -9.91 11.65 -2.56
N TRP A 33 -9.17 11.60 -3.67
CA TRP A 33 -9.74 11.65 -5.00
C TRP A 33 -8.80 10.99 -6.01
N GLU A 34 -9.29 9.93 -6.63
CA GLU A 34 -8.62 9.23 -7.71
C GLU A 34 -9.66 8.74 -8.72
N GLY A 35 -9.22 8.49 -9.95
CA GLY A 35 -10.02 7.83 -10.97
C GLY A 35 -9.89 6.32 -10.87
N PHE A 36 -8.71 5.81 -11.24
CA PHE A 36 -8.39 4.38 -11.17
C PHE A 36 -7.28 4.07 -10.16
N ASP A 37 -6.33 4.99 -9.96
CA ASP A 37 -5.11 4.76 -9.17
C ASP A 37 -4.31 3.54 -9.67
N LEU A 38 -3.48 3.79 -10.69
CA LEU A 38 -2.57 2.77 -11.23
C LEU A 38 -1.65 2.17 -10.15
N PRO A 39 -1.06 2.96 -9.23
CA PRO A 39 -0.28 2.41 -8.12
C PRO A 39 -1.02 1.36 -7.27
N VAL A 40 -2.31 1.53 -7.00
CA VAL A 40 -3.12 0.51 -6.31
C VAL A 40 -3.18 -0.78 -7.15
N ALA A 41 -3.43 -0.68 -8.45
CA ALA A 41 -3.50 -1.84 -9.34
C ALA A 41 -2.13 -2.57 -9.44
N GLU A 42 -1.04 -1.82 -9.55
CA GLU A 42 0.33 -2.33 -9.62
C GLU A 42 0.73 -3.06 -8.34
N ALA A 43 0.47 -2.46 -7.17
CA ALA A 43 0.71 -3.08 -5.88
C ALA A 43 -0.03 -4.42 -5.75
N GLN A 44 -1.31 -4.46 -6.12
CA GLN A 44 -2.10 -5.69 -6.10
C GLN A 44 -1.59 -6.74 -7.09
N ALA A 45 -1.15 -6.32 -8.29
CA ALA A 45 -0.55 -7.23 -9.28
C ALA A 45 0.76 -7.84 -8.77
N CYS A 46 1.52 -7.10 -7.96
CA CYS A 46 2.70 -7.60 -7.25
C CYS A 46 2.36 -8.41 -5.97
N GLY A 47 1.08 -8.70 -5.71
CA GLY A 47 0.63 -9.46 -4.54
C GLY A 47 0.77 -8.69 -3.23
N LYS A 48 0.75 -7.36 -3.27
CA LYS A 48 0.94 -6.50 -2.11
C LYS A 48 -0.41 -6.10 -1.52
N PRO A 49 -0.64 -6.34 -0.22
CA PRO A 49 -1.87 -5.91 0.42
C PRO A 49 -1.94 -4.38 0.44
N VAL A 50 -3.12 -3.85 0.09
CA VAL A 50 -3.39 -2.41 0.03
C VAL A 50 -4.17 -1.96 1.26
N VAL A 51 -3.80 -0.82 1.85
CA VAL A 51 -4.63 -0.10 2.82
C VAL A 51 -4.93 1.29 2.28
N ALA A 52 -6.20 1.64 2.16
CA ALA A 52 -6.60 2.87 1.48
C ALA A 52 -7.82 3.52 2.12
N PHE A 53 -8.01 4.82 1.87
CA PHE A 53 -9.27 5.49 2.17
C PHE A 53 -10.41 4.95 1.30
N ASP A 54 -11.60 4.81 1.88
CA ASP A 54 -12.82 4.39 1.19
C ASP A 54 -13.35 5.55 0.33
N ILE A 55 -12.80 5.66 -0.88
CA ILE A 55 -13.23 6.60 -1.92
C ILE A 55 -13.95 5.86 -3.05
N GLY A 56 -14.77 6.58 -3.80
CA GLY A 56 -15.76 6.00 -4.74
C GLY A 56 -15.23 4.81 -5.58
N PRO A 57 -14.17 4.99 -6.38
CA PRO A 57 -13.70 3.93 -7.28
C PRO A 57 -13.05 2.74 -6.58
N TYR A 58 -12.51 2.92 -5.38
CA TYR A 58 -11.73 1.87 -4.70
C TYR A 58 -12.56 0.66 -4.32
N LYS A 59 -13.88 0.79 -4.17
CA LYS A 59 -14.77 -0.35 -3.94
C LYS A 59 -14.79 -1.35 -5.10
N GLU A 60 -14.45 -0.90 -6.30
CA GLU A 60 -14.42 -1.72 -7.52
C GLU A 60 -13.02 -2.21 -7.86
N ILE A 61 -12.00 -1.47 -7.44
CA ILE A 61 -10.59 -1.67 -7.83
C ILE A 61 -9.82 -2.46 -6.79
N ILE A 62 -10.08 -2.21 -5.50
CA ILE A 62 -9.39 -2.88 -4.42
C ILE A 62 -10.00 -4.26 -4.21
N ASN A 63 -9.16 -5.28 -4.30
CA ASN A 63 -9.51 -6.66 -4.15
C ASN A 63 -9.79 -7.01 -2.67
N LYS A 64 -10.25 -8.24 -2.44
CA LYS A 64 -10.62 -8.74 -1.10
C LYS A 64 -9.49 -8.78 -0.07
N GLU A 65 -8.23 -8.69 -0.51
CA GLU A 65 -7.05 -8.68 0.37
C GLU A 65 -6.69 -7.27 0.85
N GLY A 66 -7.18 -6.24 0.14
CA GLY A 66 -7.07 -4.86 0.55
C GLY A 66 -8.05 -4.47 1.67
N VAL A 67 -7.75 -3.36 2.33
CA VAL A 67 -8.53 -2.82 3.44
C VAL A 67 -8.88 -1.36 3.15
N LEU A 68 -10.18 -1.09 3.10
CA LEU A 68 -10.71 0.27 3.03
C LEU A 68 -11.01 0.78 4.45
N VAL A 69 -10.65 2.04 4.69
CA VAL A 69 -10.88 2.76 5.96
C VAL A 69 -11.60 4.08 5.70
N TYR A 70 -12.27 4.66 6.68
CA TYR A 70 -13.00 5.92 6.45
C TYR A 70 -12.08 7.02 5.91
N ALA A 71 -12.52 7.73 4.85
CA ALA A 71 -11.72 8.77 4.23
C ALA A 71 -11.39 9.89 5.23
N GLY A 72 -10.10 10.21 5.37
CA GLY A 72 -9.60 11.18 6.35
C GLY A 72 -9.30 10.59 7.74
N ASP A 73 -9.65 9.34 8.02
CA ASP A 73 -9.29 8.66 9.28
C ASP A 73 -7.87 8.08 9.20
N VAL A 74 -6.88 8.96 9.31
CA VAL A 74 -5.45 8.61 9.28
C VAL A 74 -5.09 7.62 10.38
N LYS A 75 -5.75 7.71 11.55
CA LYS A 75 -5.52 6.78 12.65
C LYS A 75 -5.94 5.37 12.27
N GLN A 76 -7.12 5.23 11.68
CA GLN A 76 -7.61 3.93 11.21
C GLN A 76 -6.73 3.39 10.09
N LEU A 77 -6.28 4.23 9.15
CA LEU A 77 -5.33 3.84 8.10
C LEU A 77 -4.07 3.21 8.72
N ALA A 78 -3.44 3.89 9.68
CA ALA A 78 -2.24 3.42 10.38
C ALA A 78 -2.49 2.14 11.19
N ASP A 79 -3.58 2.08 11.95
CA ASP A 79 -3.94 0.90 12.76
C ASP A 79 -4.13 -0.34 11.87
N ARG A 80 -4.74 -0.17 10.69
CA ARG A 80 -4.94 -1.26 9.72
C ARG A 80 -3.64 -1.68 9.04
N ALA A 81 -2.79 -0.73 8.65
CA ALA A 81 -1.45 -1.02 8.13
C ALA A 81 -0.63 -1.86 9.12
N LEU A 82 -0.56 -1.45 10.38
CA LEU A 82 0.16 -2.19 11.43
C LEU A 82 -0.44 -3.57 11.69
N SER A 83 -1.76 -3.71 11.64
CA SER A 83 -2.45 -5.00 11.79
C SER A 83 -2.05 -5.99 10.70
N ILE A 84 -1.94 -5.52 9.44
CA ILE A 84 -1.46 -6.33 8.32
C ILE A 84 0.00 -6.73 8.53
N MET A 85 0.89 -5.77 8.80
CA MET A 85 2.32 -6.05 9.02
C MET A 85 2.55 -7.07 10.14
N ARG A 86 1.82 -6.97 11.25
CA ARG A 86 1.94 -7.93 12.38
C ARG A 86 1.50 -9.34 12.00
N ARG A 87 0.57 -9.51 11.07
CA ARG A 87 0.14 -10.83 10.56
C ARG A 87 1.19 -11.46 9.64
N LEU A 88 1.97 -10.65 8.93
CA LEU A 88 3.05 -11.09 8.06
C LEU A 88 4.27 -11.59 8.86
N SER A 89 4.45 -11.12 10.11
CA SER A 89 5.66 -11.32 10.90
C SER A 89 6.00 -12.75 11.43
N PRO A 90 5.25 -13.85 11.21
CA PRO A 90 5.76 -15.19 11.52
C PRO A 90 6.50 -15.88 10.35
N SER A 91 6.43 -15.39 9.11
CA SER A 91 6.90 -16.18 7.96
C SER A 91 7.30 -15.36 6.73
N ARG A 92 8.60 -15.45 6.37
CA ARG A 92 9.25 -15.16 5.06
C ARG A 92 9.65 -13.68 4.85
N ILE A 93 10.87 -13.29 4.46
CA ILE A 93 11.98 -13.94 3.73
C ILE A 93 11.48 -14.96 2.70
N ASN A 94 10.77 -14.49 1.69
CA ASN A 94 10.68 -15.13 0.39
C ASN A 94 10.28 -14.04 -0.59
N LEU A 95 11.30 -13.38 -1.14
CA LEU A 95 11.22 -12.83 -2.47
C LEU A 95 10.80 -13.98 -3.40
N ARG A 96 9.50 -14.05 -3.71
CA ARG A 96 9.03 -14.77 -4.88
C ARG A 96 8.92 -13.75 -5.99
N CYS A 97 10.05 -13.60 -6.68
CA CYS A 97 10.11 -13.20 -8.07
C CYS A 97 9.23 -14.14 -8.91
#